data_AF-A0A5J4S642-F1
#
_entry.id   AF-A0A5J4S642-F1
#
_cell.length_a   1.000
_cell.length_b   1.000
_cell.length_c   1.000
_cell.angle_alpha   90.00
_cell.angle_beta   90.00
_cell.angle_gamma   90.00
#
_symmetry.space_group_name_H-M   'P 1'
#
loop_
_entity.id
_entity.type
_entity.pdbx_description
1 polymer ?
#
loop_
_entity_poly.entity_id
_entity_poly.type
_entity_poly.pdbx_seq_one_letter_code
_entity_poly.pdbx_strand_id
1 'polypeptide(L)'
;MIKSLTSLRFIFAIMIFMHHYSRGEGTGAIFPEGFLGVTFFFILSGFVLSYSYWGKLSERKIHFWDFLKRRVIKLYPLHLLCLFVALVFSRFSLPIKTIIPNMLLLQSWIPIQGYYFSGNAVSWCLSNEIFFYFIFPMLVVLFGKFSLRFGMLFAGGGDNPIYFSYSNYPRIISSCIILF
;
A
#
# COMPACT_ATOMS: atom_id res chain seq x y z
N MET A 1 -15.86 -1.52 5.75
CA MET A 1 -14.53 -1.04 6.16
C MET A 1 -14.46 -1.15 7.67
N ILE A 2 -13.44 -1.81 8.22
CA ILE A 2 -13.30 -1.94 9.68
C ILE A 2 -12.91 -0.55 10.23
N LYS A 3 -13.79 0.08 11.01
CA LYS A 3 -13.59 1.46 11.49
C LYS A 3 -12.31 1.61 12.33
N SER A 4 -12.01 0.63 13.17
CA SER A 4 -10.82 0.61 14.03
C SER A 4 -9.48 0.69 13.26
N LEU A 5 -9.39 0.06 12.08
CA LEU A 5 -8.17 0.15 11.27
C LEU A 5 -8.01 1.50 10.58
N THR A 6 -9.10 2.22 10.36
CA THR A 6 -9.05 3.55 9.75
C THR A 6 -8.54 4.58 10.74
N SER A 7 -8.96 4.49 12.01
CA SER A 7 -8.43 5.33 13.09
C SER A 7 -6.95 5.06 13.35
N LEU A 8 -6.48 3.81 13.25
CA LEU A 8 -5.07 3.49 13.46
C LEU A 8 -4.16 4.09 12.36
N ARG A 9 -4.60 4.08 11.08
CA ARG A 9 -3.88 4.77 10.01
C ARG A 9 -3.76 6.27 10.25
N PHE A 10 -4.82 6.88 10.79
CA PHE A 10 -4.82 8.30 11.11
C PHE A 10 -3.79 8.63 12.20
N ILE A 11 -3.68 7.80 13.24
CA ILE A 11 -2.65 7.93 14.28
C ILE A 11 -1.25 7.88 13.65
N PHE A 12 -0.98 6.89 12.79
CA PHE A 12 0.33 6.79 12.12
C PHE A 12 0.61 7.97 11.19
N ALA A 13 -0.41 8.49 10.49
CA ALA A 13 -0.26 9.69 9.67
C ALA A 13 0.14 10.92 10.50
N ILE A 14 -0.44 11.09 11.70
CA ILE A 14 -0.04 12.16 12.63
C ILE A 14 1.40 11.97 13.11
N MET A 15 1.80 10.75 13.46
CA MET A 15 3.19 10.48 13.88
C MET A 15 4.20 10.86 12.79
N ILE A 16 3.92 10.52 11.52
CA ILE A 16 4.74 10.90 10.36
C ILE A 16 4.79 12.43 10.21
N PHE A 17 3.63 13.09 10.32
CA PHE A 17 3.55 14.55 10.24
C PHE A 17 4.39 15.23 11.31
N MET A 18 4.27 14.82 12.58
CA MET A 18 5.03 15.38 13.69
C MET A 18 6.55 15.17 13.53
N HIS A 19 6.96 14.02 12.98
CA HIS A 19 8.36 13.75 12.66
C HIS A 19 8.92 14.74 11.63
N HIS A 20 8.21 14.96 10.53
CA HIS A 20 8.64 15.93 9.52
C HIS A 20 8.58 17.37 10.00
N TYR A 21 7.57 17.73 10.81
CA TYR A 21 7.44 19.06 11.40
C TYR A 21 8.60 19.39 12.35
N SER A 22 8.91 18.48 13.29
CA SER A 22 10.01 18.68 14.24
C SER A 22 11.40 18.75 13.59
N ARG A 23 11.61 18.05 12.47
CA ARG A 23 12.83 18.18 11.66
C ARG A 23 12.91 19.52 10.91
N GLY A 24 11.78 20.07 10.47
CA GLY A 24 11.72 21.34 9.75
C GLY A 24 12.03 22.56 10.63
N GLU A 25 11.55 22.53 11.88
CA GLU A 25 11.73 23.63 12.86
C GLU A 25 13.07 23.56 13.62
N GLY A 26 13.87 22.50 13.42
CA GLY A 26 15.15 22.33 14.12
C GLY A 26 15.03 22.10 15.63
N THR A 27 13.82 21.83 16.15
CA THR A 27 13.49 21.73 17.59
C THR A 27 13.88 20.40 18.25
N GLY A 28 14.69 19.57 17.59
CA GLY A 28 14.93 18.19 17.99
C GLY A 28 13.71 17.31 17.69
N ALA A 29 13.93 16.05 17.31
CA ALA A 29 12.83 15.19 16.90
C ALA A 29 11.93 14.83 18.09
N ILE A 30 10.71 15.40 18.14
CA ILE A 30 9.67 15.06 19.14
C ILE A 30 9.29 13.57 19.02
N PHE A 31 9.51 12.98 17.84
CA PHE A 31 9.47 11.54 17.59
C PHE A 31 10.63 11.14 16.66
N PRO A 32 11.80 10.74 17.21
CA PRO A 32 12.96 10.33 16.39
C PRO A 32 12.62 9.19 15.43
N GLU A 33 11.78 8.27 15.91
CA GLU A 33 11.37 7.04 15.23
C GLU A 33 10.09 7.20 14.38
N GLY A 34 9.67 8.42 14.06
CA GLY A 34 8.43 8.65 13.30
C GLY A 34 8.42 8.03 11.89
N PHE A 35 9.59 7.65 11.37
CA PHE A 35 9.70 6.85 10.15
C PHE A 35 9.08 5.44 10.30
N LEU A 36 9.05 4.87 11.52
CA LEU A 36 8.35 3.60 11.79
C LEU A 36 6.86 3.70 11.49
N GLY A 37 6.27 4.89 11.65
CA GLY A 37 4.89 5.15 11.29
C GLY A 37 4.60 4.86 9.81
N VAL A 38 5.58 5.09 8.93
CA VAL A 38 5.46 4.77 7.49
C VAL A 38 5.40 3.26 7.28
N THR A 39 6.26 2.51 7.97
CA THR A 39 6.26 1.04 7.93
C THR A 39 4.92 0.46 8.37
N PHE A 40 4.41 0.90 9.53
CA PHE A 40 3.10 0.46 10.02
C PHE A 40 1.94 0.89 9.09
N PHE A 41 2.04 2.07 8.48
CA PHE A 41 1.05 2.53 7.50
C PHE A 41 0.98 1.60 6.29
N PHE A 42 2.12 1.15 5.76
CA PHE A 42 2.17 0.20 4.65
C PHE A 42 1.64 -1.19 5.03
N ILE A 43 2.05 -1.73 6.18
CA ILE A 43 1.57 -3.03 6.69
C ILE A 43 0.04 -3.00 6.82
N LEU A 44 -0.50 -1.96 7.46
CA LEU A 44 -1.94 -1.81 7.65
C LEU A 44 -2.68 -1.56 6.33
N SER A 45 -2.02 -0.93 5.36
CA SER A 45 -2.52 -0.76 3.99
C SER A 45 -2.69 -2.09 3.27
N GLY A 46 -1.65 -2.93 3.30
CA GLY A 46 -1.68 -4.30 2.77
C GLY A 46 -2.72 -5.19 3.45
N PHE A 47 -2.84 -5.12 4.78
CA PHE A 47 -3.81 -5.91 5.53
C PHE A 47 -5.26 -5.61 5.14
N VAL A 48 -5.68 -4.33 5.14
CA VAL A 48 -7.06 -3.97 4.76
C VAL A 48 -7.35 -4.28 3.31
N LEU A 49 -6.35 -4.10 2.43
CA LEU A 49 -6.48 -4.41 1.02
C LEU A 49 -6.78 -5.91 0.86
N SER A 50 -5.95 -6.75 1.47
CA SER A 50 -6.11 -8.21 1.49
C SER A 50 -7.48 -8.60 2.05
N TYR A 51 -7.81 -8.15 3.26
CA TYR A 51 -9.07 -8.48 3.91
C TYR A 51 -10.31 -8.09 3.08
N SER A 52 -10.29 -6.92 2.44
CA SER A 52 -11.45 -6.40 1.71
C SER A 52 -11.60 -6.95 0.29
N TYR A 53 -10.52 -7.43 -0.34
CA TYR A 53 -10.50 -7.77 -1.76
C TYR A 53 -10.10 -9.22 -2.06
N TRP A 54 -9.58 -9.96 -1.08
CA TRP A 54 -9.19 -11.37 -1.25
C TRP A 54 -10.29 -12.23 -1.86
N GLY A 55 -11.45 -12.32 -1.20
CA GLY A 55 -12.57 -13.14 -1.70
C GLY A 55 -13.11 -12.66 -3.06
N LYS A 56 -13.13 -11.34 -3.27
CA LYS A 56 -13.66 -10.73 -4.51
C LYS A 56 -12.77 -11.01 -5.73
N LEU A 57 -11.45 -11.00 -5.56
CA LEU A 57 -10.51 -11.35 -6.63
C LEU A 57 -10.38 -12.86 -6.80
N SER A 58 -10.36 -13.63 -5.71
CA SER A 58 -10.29 -15.10 -5.76
C SER A 58 -11.47 -15.70 -6.51
N GLU A 59 -12.67 -15.16 -6.31
CA GLU A 59 -13.90 -15.63 -6.97
C GLU A 59 -14.11 -14.99 -8.36
N ARG A 60 -13.12 -14.24 -8.89
CA ARG A 60 -13.20 -13.48 -10.15
C ARG A 60 -14.41 -12.55 -10.26
N LYS A 61 -14.98 -12.13 -9.12
CA LYS A 61 -16.15 -11.24 -9.07
C LYS A 61 -15.82 -9.80 -9.50
N ILE A 62 -14.54 -9.44 -9.53
CA ILE A 62 -14.06 -8.13 -9.97
C ILE A 62 -12.92 -8.31 -10.96
N HIS A 63 -12.98 -7.58 -12.08
CA HIS A 63 -11.91 -7.54 -13.06
C HIS A 63 -10.72 -6.73 -12.55
N PHE A 64 -9.50 -7.16 -12.90
CA PHE A 64 -8.24 -6.51 -12.50
C PHE A 64 -8.25 -4.98 -12.74
N TRP A 65 -8.65 -4.58 -13.94
CA TRP A 65 -8.65 -3.18 -14.36
C TRP A 65 -9.67 -2.34 -13.58
N ASP A 66 -10.82 -2.90 -13.22
CA ASP A 66 -11.83 -2.20 -12.42
C ASP A 66 -11.37 -1.96 -10.99
N PHE A 67 -10.64 -2.92 -10.41
CA PHE A 67 -10.01 -2.77 -9.11
C PHE A 67 -8.97 -1.65 -9.13
N LEU A 68 -8.06 -1.66 -10.11
CA LEU A 68 -6.99 -0.68 -10.20
C LEU A 68 -7.54 0.74 -10.47
N LYS A 69 -8.50 0.87 -11.40
CA LYS A 69 -9.13 2.15 -11.76
C LYS A 69 -9.79 2.82 -10.56
N ARG A 70 -10.54 2.08 -9.74
CA ARG A 70 -11.19 2.60 -8.52
C ARG A 70 -10.19 3.17 -7.51
N ARG A 71 -8.97 2.64 -7.47
CA ARG A 71 -7.90 3.09 -6.56
C ARG A 71 -7.18 4.30 -7.11
N VAL A 72 -6.77 4.25 -8.38
CA VAL A 72 -6.03 5.34 -9.03
C VAL A 72 -6.89 6.61 -9.12
N ILE A 73 -8.17 6.51 -9.49
CA ILE A 73 -9.06 7.69 -9.59
C ILE A 73 -9.17 8.45 -8.26
N LYS A 74 -9.08 7.76 -7.12
CA LYS A 74 -9.18 8.42 -5.81
C LYS A 74 -7.89 9.17 -5.44
N LEU A 75 -6.73 8.68 -5.88
CA LEU A 75 -5.41 9.15 -5.45
C LEU A 75 -4.80 10.16 -6.44
N TYR A 76 -4.99 9.91 -7.73
CA TYR A 76 -4.31 10.62 -8.81
C TYR A 76 -4.69 12.12 -8.91
N PRO A 77 -5.95 12.54 -8.74
CA PRO A 77 -6.31 13.97 -8.81
C PRO A 77 -5.60 14.79 -7.74
N LEU A 78 -5.51 14.27 -6.51
CA LEU A 78 -4.82 14.94 -5.41
C LEU A 78 -3.31 15.00 -5.67
N HIS A 79 -2.72 13.93 -6.20
CA HIS A 79 -1.30 13.91 -6.56
C HIS A 79 -0.95 14.98 -7.61
N LEU A 80 -1.73 15.07 -8.69
CA LEU A 80 -1.51 16.08 -9.72
C LEU A 80 -1.63 17.50 -9.16
N LEU A 81 -2.60 17.74 -8.27
CA LEU A 81 -2.73 19.02 -7.59
C LEU A 81 -1.48 19.35 -6.76
N CYS A 82 -1.01 18.42 -5.93
CA CYS A 82 0.20 18.62 -5.13
C CYS A 82 1.46 18.82 -6.00
N LEU A 83 1.58 18.09 -7.11
CA LEU A 83 2.69 18.24 -8.05
C LEU A 83 2.65 19.60 -8.75
N PHE A 84 1.46 20.07 -9.15
CA PHE A 84 1.28 21.40 -9.72
C PHE A 84 1.65 22.50 -8.72
N VAL A 85 1.20 22.38 -7.47
CA VAL A 85 1.60 23.31 -6.39
C VAL A 85 3.12 23.31 -6.24
N ALA A 86 3.77 22.15 -6.17
CA ALA A 86 5.22 22.07 -6.08
C ALA A 86 5.94 22.75 -7.27
N LEU A 87 5.42 22.61 -8.49
CA LEU A 87 5.94 23.29 -9.67
C LEU A 87 5.85 24.81 -9.54
N VAL A 88 4.70 25.33 -9.11
CA VAL A 88 4.50 26.78 -8.89
C VAL A 88 5.45 27.31 -7.82
N PHE A 89 5.58 26.63 -6.67
CA PHE A 89 6.51 27.03 -5.61
C PHE A 89 7.98 26.97 -6.05
N SER A 90 8.33 26.00 -6.90
CA SER A 90 9.67 25.92 -7.51
C SER A 90 9.92 26.95 -8.63
N ARG A 91 8.94 27.82 -8.95
CA ARG A 91 8.99 28.74 -10.11
C ARG A 91 9.31 28.02 -11.43
N PHE A 92 8.74 26.82 -11.62
CA PHE A 92 8.97 25.99 -12.81
C PHE A 92 10.45 25.62 -13.06
N SER A 93 11.28 25.60 -12.02
CA SER A 93 12.71 25.25 -12.13
C SER A 93 12.99 23.74 -12.12
N LEU A 94 11.97 22.90 -11.90
CA LEU A 94 12.14 21.45 -11.85
C LEU A 94 12.50 20.88 -13.23
N PRO A 95 13.52 20.01 -13.33
CA PRO A 95 13.91 19.44 -14.61
C PRO A 95 12.82 18.51 -15.15
N ILE A 96 12.57 18.56 -16.46
CA ILE A 96 11.57 17.72 -17.13
C ILE A 96 11.79 16.22 -16.85
N LYS A 97 13.05 15.82 -16.73
CA LYS A 97 13.46 14.45 -16.41
C LYS A 97 12.93 13.96 -15.05
N THR A 98 12.65 14.86 -14.09
CA THR A 98 12.03 14.50 -12.81
C THR A 98 10.51 14.66 -12.82
N ILE A 99 9.98 15.57 -13.64
CA ILE A 99 8.53 15.79 -13.77
C ILE A 99 7.83 14.56 -14.34
N ILE A 100 8.37 13.97 -15.42
CA ILE A 100 7.73 12.83 -16.11
C ILE A 100 7.58 11.61 -15.16
N PRO A 101 8.63 11.15 -14.45
CA PRO A 101 8.48 10.09 -13.46
C PRO A 101 7.50 10.43 -12.35
N ASN A 102 7.46 11.69 -11.88
CA ASN A 102 6.51 12.12 -10.85
C ASN A 102 5.06 12.06 -11.34
N MET A 103 4.78 12.52 -12.56
CA MET A 103 3.43 12.45 -13.13
C MET A 103 2.94 11.00 -13.23
N LEU A 104 3.84 10.09 -13.62
CA LEU A 104 3.51 8.66 -13.76
C LEU A 104 3.56 7.87 -12.44
N LEU A 105 3.94 8.52 -11.33
CA LEU A 105 4.18 7.86 -10.04
C LEU A 105 5.23 6.73 -10.12
N LEU A 106 6.28 6.96 -10.92
CA LEU A 106 7.43 6.06 -11.13
C LEU A 106 8.72 6.60 -10.50
N GLN A 107 8.69 7.75 -9.85
CA GLN A 107 9.88 8.39 -9.27
C GLN A 107 10.58 7.53 -8.21
N SER A 108 9.86 6.69 -7.46
CA SER A 108 10.44 5.77 -6.46
C SER A 108 11.21 4.60 -7.06
N TRP A 109 11.02 4.32 -8.36
CA TRP A 109 11.69 3.21 -9.04
C TRP A 109 13.11 3.58 -9.47
N ILE A 110 13.44 4.87 -9.46
CA ILE A 110 14.76 5.41 -9.73
C ILE A 110 15.41 5.67 -8.38
N PRO A 111 16.40 4.88 -7.94
CA PRO A 111 16.99 4.96 -6.60
C PRO A 111 18.00 6.13 -6.48
N ILE A 112 17.58 7.33 -6.90
CA ILE A 112 18.37 8.56 -6.90
C ILE A 112 17.58 9.61 -6.13
N GLN A 113 18.19 10.24 -5.11
CA GLN A 113 17.54 11.22 -4.22
C GLN A 113 16.91 12.39 -4.95
N GLY A 114 17.58 12.87 -6.00
CA GLY A 114 17.06 13.92 -6.85
C GLY A 114 15.81 13.53 -7.66
N TYR A 115 15.44 12.25 -7.70
CA TYR A 115 14.21 11.77 -8.36
C TYR A 115 13.11 11.48 -7.35
N TYR A 116 13.36 10.65 -6.33
CA TYR A 116 12.29 10.23 -5.41
C TYR A 116 11.78 11.34 -4.47
N PHE A 117 12.59 12.36 -4.15
CA PHE A 117 12.17 13.54 -3.39
C PHE A 117 11.88 14.78 -4.24
N SER A 118 11.85 14.65 -5.57
CA SER A 118 11.57 15.79 -6.46
C SER A 118 10.08 16.13 -6.53
N GLY A 119 9.77 17.42 -6.72
CA GLY A 119 8.39 17.90 -6.77
C GLY A 119 7.72 17.79 -5.40
N ASN A 120 7.00 16.70 -5.16
CA ASN A 120 6.38 16.42 -3.86
C ASN A 120 7.21 15.35 -3.12
N ALA A 121 7.96 15.78 -2.11
CA ALA A 121 8.84 14.90 -1.33
C ALA A 121 8.12 13.77 -0.57
N VAL A 122 6.78 13.79 -0.44
CA VAL A 122 6.00 12.71 0.19
C VAL A 122 5.41 11.75 -0.86
N SER A 123 5.44 12.13 -2.15
CA SER A 123 4.84 11.35 -3.24
C SER A 123 5.48 9.98 -3.46
N TRP A 124 6.72 9.76 -3.00
CA TRP A 124 7.38 8.45 -3.09
C TRP A 124 6.57 7.34 -2.41
N CYS A 125 5.88 7.67 -1.32
CA CYS A 125 5.01 6.74 -0.59
C CYS A 125 3.81 6.33 -1.47
N LEU A 126 3.24 7.28 -2.21
CA LEU A 126 2.14 7.04 -3.13
C LEU A 126 2.55 6.17 -4.34
N SER A 127 3.76 6.39 -4.87
CA SER A 127 4.33 5.54 -5.92
C SER A 127 4.43 4.08 -5.46
N ASN A 128 4.90 3.85 -4.22
CA ASN A 128 4.97 2.52 -3.63
C ASN A 128 3.58 1.92 -3.40
N GLU A 129 2.59 2.72 -3.01
CA GLU A 129 1.20 2.27 -2.83
C GLU A 129 0.59 1.76 -4.15
N ILE A 130 0.79 2.47 -5.26
CA ILE A 130 0.34 2.03 -6.58
C ILE A 130 1.03 0.76 -7.03
N PHE A 131 2.33 0.63 -6.77
CA PHE A 131 3.08 -0.59 -7.02
C PHE A 131 2.47 -1.79 -6.27
N PHE A 132 2.14 -1.64 -4.99
CA PHE A 132 1.47 -2.70 -4.23
C PHE A 132 0.08 -3.02 -4.78
N TYR A 133 -0.69 -2.04 -5.25
CA TYR A 133 -1.97 -2.32 -5.92
C TYR A 133 -1.81 -3.08 -7.22
N PHE A 134 -0.74 -2.83 -7.98
CA PHE A 134 -0.45 -3.56 -9.20
C PHE A 134 -0.05 -5.03 -8.92
N ILE A 135 0.77 -5.26 -7.88
CA ILE A 135 1.24 -6.60 -7.52
C ILE A 135 0.18 -7.43 -6.77
N PHE A 136 -0.70 -6.78 -6.02
CA PHE A 136 -1.67 -7.47 -5.16
C PHE A 136 -2.48 -8.60 -5.84
N PRO A 137 -3.03 -8.42 -7.06
CA PRO A 137 -3.74 -9.48 -7.78
C PRO A 137 -2.85 -10.69 -8.10
N MET A 138 -1.58 -10.46 -8.44
CA MET A 138 -0.61 -11.54 -8.66
C MET A 138 -0.35 -12.32 -7.38
N LEU A 139 -0.26 -11.64 -6.23
CA LEU A 139 -0.14 -12.27 -4.92
C LEU A 139 -1.39 -13.10 -4.58
N VAL A 140 -2.59 -12.58 -4.86
CA VAL A 140 -3.84 -13.35 -4.63
C VAL A 140 -3.85 -14.66 -5.40
N VAL A 141 -3.44 -14.65 -6.68
CA VAL A 141 -3.38 -15.86 -7.50
C VAL A 141 -2.31 -16.83 -7.01
N LEU A 142 -1.13 -16.32 -6.62
CA LEU A 142 -0.02 -17.13 -6.14
C LEU A 142 -0.35 -17.81 -4.80
N PHE A 143 -0.84 -17.05 -3.83
CA PHE A 143 -1.13 -17.55 -2.49
C PHE A 143 -2.46 -18.31 -2.40
N GLY A 144 -3.44 -18.03 -3.26
CA GLY A 144 -4.65 -18.84 -3.38
C GLY A 144 -4.36 -20.28 -3.82
N LYS A 145 -3.33 -20.49 -4.65
CA LYS A 145 -2.86 -21.83 -5.04
C LYS A 145 -2.06 -22.52 -3.93
N PHE A 146 -1.33 -21.73 -3.12
CA PHE A 146 -0.48 -22.26 -2.06
C PHE A 146 -1.31 -22.84 -0.90
N SER A 147 -2.41 -22.17 -0.50
CA SER A 147 -3.28 -22.68 0.57
C SER A 147 -4.00 -23.99 0.19
N LEU A 148 -4.39 -24.15 -1.09
CA LEU A 148 -4.97 -25.39 -1.59
C LEU A 148 -3.97 -26.55 -1.60
N ARG A 149 -2.71 -26.30 -1.99
CA ARG A 149 -1.65 -27.33 -2.00
C ARG A 149 -1.28 -27.82 -0.61
N PHE A 150 -1.17 -26.90 0.35
CA PHE A 150 -0.92 -27.26 1.75
C PHE A 150 -2.13 -27.98 2.37
N GLY A 151 -3.35 -27.55 2.04
CA GLY A 151 -4.58 -28.25 2.43
C GLY A 151 -4.66 -29.68 1.88
N MET A 152 -4.24 -29.92 0.63
CA MET A 152 -4.17 -31.26 0.05
C MET A 152 -3.07 -32.14 0.66
N LEU A 153 -1.92 -31.55 1.03
CA LEU A 153 -0.84 -32.27 1.72
C LEU A 153 -1.26 -32.74 3.12
N PHE A 154 -2.13 -32.00 3.81
CA PHE A 154 -2.72 -32.44 5.08
C PHE A 154 -3.99 -33.29 4.91
N ALA A 155 -4.68 -33.20 3.76
CA ALA A 155 -5.84 -34.04 3.47
C ALA A 155 -5.48 -35.49 3.08
N GLY A 156 -4.19 -35.78 2.81
CA GLY A 156 -3.71 -37.14 2.53
C GLY A 156 -3.58 -38.06 3.75
N GLY A 157 -4.05 -37.65 4.94
CA GLY A 157 -3.82 -38.38 6.19
C GLY A 157 -5.04 -38.61 7.10
N GLY A 158 -6.28 -38.39 6.64
CA GLY A 158 -7.44 -38.66 7.48
C GLY A 158 -8.77 -38.63 6.73
N ASP A 159 -9.56 -39.68 6.91
CA ASP A 159 -10.81 -40.03 6.21
C ASP A 159 -12.00 -39.10 6.52
N ASN A 160 -11.85 -37.79 6.43
CA ASN A 160 -12.97 -36.86 6.46
C ASN A 160 -12.75 -35.70 5.48
N PRO A 161 -13.52 -35.63 4.38
CA PRO A 161 -13.49 -34.47 3.49
C PRO A 161 -14.14 -33.30 4.25
N ILE A 162 -13.34 -32.57 5.02
CA ILE A 162 -13.73 -31.26 5.52
C ILE A 162 -13.83 -30.39 4.26
N TYR A 163 -15.05 -30.23 3.75
CA TYR A 163 -15.39 -29.18 2.82
C TYR A 163 -14.97 -27.86 3.48
N PHE A 164 -13.80 -27.38 3.12
CA PHE A 164 -13.20 -26.16 3.63
C PHE A 164 -14.03 -25.00 3.08
N SER A 165 -15.15 -24.75 3.74
CA SER A 165 -16.12 -23.75 3.35
C SER A 165 -15.41 -22.41 3.24
N TYR A 166 -15.51 -21.79 2.06
CA TYR A 166 -14.89 -20.51 1.72
C TYR A 166 -15.20 -19.38 2.72
N SER A 167 -16.21 -19.60 3.58
CA SER A 167 -16.62 -18.77 4.71
C SER A 167 -15.56 -18.61 5.82
N ASN A 168 -14.64 -19.56 6.02
CA ASN A 168 -13.68 -19.53 7.15
C ASN A 168 -12.25 -19.04 6.80
N TYR A 169 -11.95 -18.76 5.54
CA TYR A 169 -10.66 -18.18 5.12
C TYR A 169 -10.23 -16.88 5.84
N PRO A 170 -11.12 -15.94 6.27
CA PRO A 170 -10.65 -14.74 6.96
C PRO A 170 -9.94 -15.04 8.29
N ARG A 171 -10.16 -16.20 8.92
CA ARG A 171 -9.50 -16.55 10.21
C ARG A 171 -8.10 -17.14 10.03
N ILE A 172 -7.86 -17.90 8.97
CA ILE A 172 -6.60 -18.62 8.77
C ILE A 172 -5.53 -17.69 8.17
N ILE A 173 -5.94 -16.75 7.32
CA ILE A 173 -5.05 -15.69 6.80
C ILE A 173 -4.59 -14.75 7.93
N SER A 174 -5.41 -14.54 8.96
CA SER A 174 -5.01 -13.78 10.16
C SER A 174 -3.87 -14.45 10.95
N SER A 175 -3.61 -15.74 10.74
CA SER A 175 -2.52 -16.48 11.40
C SER A 175 -1.24 -16.50 10.56
N CYS A 176 -1.33 -16.49 9.22
CA CYS A 176 -0.15 -16.46 8.35
C CYS A 176 0.39 -15.06 8.06
N ILE A 177 -0.39 -13.99 8.24
CA ILE A 177 0.06 -12.60 8.06
C ILE A 177 0.96 -12.10 9.20
N ILE A 178 1.11 -12.86 10.30
CA ILE A 178 2.00 -12.53 11.43
C ILE A 178 3.50 -12.69 11.08
N LEU A 179 3.85 -13.09 9.86
CA LEU A 179 5.24 -13.20 9.39
C LEU A 179 5.75 -12.01 8.56
N PHE A 180 5.13 -10.84 8.71
CA PHE A 180 5.73 -9.54 8.35
C PHE A 180 5.45 -8.49 9.44
#